data_AF-A0A947A2E9-F1
#
_entry.id   AF-A0A947A2E9-F1
#
_cell.length_a   1.000
_cell.length_b   1.000
_cell.length_c   1.000
_cell.angle_alpha   90.00
_cell.angle_beta   90.00
_cell.angle_gamma   90.00
#
_symmetry.space_group_name_H-M   'P 1'
#
loop_
_entity.id
_entity.type
_entity.pdbx_description
1 polymer ?
#
loop_
_entity_poly.entity_id
_entity_poly.type
_entity_poly.pdbx_seq_one_letter_code
_entity_poly.pdbx_strand_id
1 'polypeptide(L)'
;MNTNFLFVAAENDGIARCKAGGMGDVVRDVPRQIAAKGDEVHIITPSYSRLHSSEAKKVGDVNFVFRGVPHNGEIYEVPGKKQLPGIKHYVLHHPDIKAGDIAHIYFNDPEQPFYTDANVFALFCTAVAAAIREDVFGKLDIIHLHDWHTSMLLFLREFNPRFEVLKDIRFVYSIHNLAIQGIRPFDNNYSSVQAFFPDINYDREKLYDPRYRDCINLMAVGIRLADAVHTVSPSYKDDIQKPSDPPHFIGGEGLEEDLRKAEKEKRLFGILN
;
A
#
# COMPACT_ATOMS: atom_id res chain seq x y z
N MET A 1 -20.74 17.21 3.75
CA MET A 1 -20.09 16.23 4.64
C MET A 1 -18.65 16.18 4.20
N ASN A 2 -17.72 16.32 5.13
CA ASN A 2 -16.29 16.20 4.82
C ASN A 2 -15.98 14.70 4.73
N THR A 3 -15.26 14.30 3.69
CA THR A 3 -14.84 12.92 3.46
C THR A 3 -13.55 12.69 4.24
N ASN A 4 -13.45 11.55 4.91
CA ASN A 4 -12.25 11.18 5.66
C ASN A 4 -11.42 10.15 4.89
N PHE A 5 -10.18 10.51 4.58
CA PHE A 5 -9.25 9.69 3.81
C PHE A 5 -8.16 9.10 4.71
N LEU A 6 -7.78 7.85 4.45
CA LEU A 6 -6.51 7.27 4.92
C LEU A 6 -5.64 6.90 3.73
N PHE A 7 -4.55 7.64 3.55
CA PHE A 7 -3.48 7.29 2.61
C PHE A 7 -2.53 6.30 3.28
N VAL A 8 -2.33 5.16 2.65
CA VAL A 8 -1.38 4.15 3.09
C VAL A 8 -0.30 4.05 2.01
N ALA A 9 0.95 4.31 2.38
CA ALA A 9 2.06 4.35 1.45
C ALA A 9 3.37 3.88 2.09
N ALA A 10 4.31 3.42 1.25
CA ALA A 10 5.67 3.13 1.69
C ALA A 10 6.45 4.43 2.03
N GLU A 11 6.18 5.52 1.33
CA GLU A 11 6.91 6.77 1.48
C GLU A 11 5.98 7.99 1.41
N ASN A 12 6.41 9.09 2.01
CA ASN A 12 5.70 10.36 2.04
C ASN A 12 6.66 11.54 2.25
N ASP A 13 6.86 12.37 1.22
CA ASP A 13 7.74 13.55 1.32
C ASP A 13 7.17 14.68 2.21
N GLY A 14 5.93 14.55 2.69
CA GLY A 14 5.37 15.35 3.77
C GLY A 14 6.10 15.13 5.11
N ILE A 15 6.75 13.98 5.31
CA ILE A 15 7.52 13.63 6.50
C ILE A 15 9.02 13.77 6.20
N ALA A 16 9.78 14.38 7.11
CA ALA A 16 11.22 14.55 6.94
C ALA A 16 11.93 13.19 6.79
N ARG A 17 12.76 13.06 5.75
CA ARG A 17 13.52 11.83 5.44
C ARG A 17 12.65 10.61 5.13
N CYS A 18 11.40 10.76 4.68
CA CYS A 18 10.53 9.65 4.30
C CYS A 18 10.27 9.64 2.78
N LYS A 19 11.33 9.68 1.97
CA LYS A 19 11.22 9.69 0.50
C LYS A 19 12.39 8.93 -0.12
N ALA A 20 12.09 8.07 -1.08
CA ALA A 20 13.00 7.40 -1.98
C ALA A 20 12.74 7.78 -3.45
N GLY A 21 11.48 7.91 -3.86
CA GLY A 21 11.08 8.17 -5.24
C GLY A 21 10.01 9.25 -5.43
N GLY A 22 9.47 9.33 -6.65
CA GLY A 22 8.42 10.29 -7.03
C GLY A 22 7.07 10.03 -6.38
N MET A 23 6.76 8.78 -6.01
CA MET A 23 5.54 8.43 -5.27
C MET A 23 5.42 9.25 -3.98
N GLY A 24 6.54 9.49 -3.28
CA GLY A 24 6.57 10.32 -2.07
C GLY A 24 6.18 11.78 -2.31
N ASP A 25 6.41 12.33 -3.51
CA ASP A 25 5.91 13.67 -3.86
C ASP A 25 4.39 13.65 -4.04
N VAL A 26 3.84 12.60 -4.67
CA VAL A 26 2.38 12.45 -4.85
C VAL A 26 1.67 12.27 -3.51
N VAL A 27 2.19 11.42 -2.63
CA VAL A 27 1.65 11.21 -1.27
C VAL A 27 1.80 12.47 -0.42
N ARG A 28 2.71 13.38 -0.76
CA ARG A 28 2.80 14.70 -0.12
C ARG A 28 1.75 15.68 -0.65
N ASP A 29 1.55 15.74 -1.97
CA ASP A 29 0.80 16.84 -2.60
C ASP A 29 -0.69 16.56 -2.80
N VAL A 30 -1.08 15.31 -3.09
CA VAL A 30 -2.50 14.94 -3.25
C VAL A 30 -3.28 15.17 -1.94
N PRO A 31 -2.81 14.73 -0.75
CA PRO A 31 -3.45 15.06 0.51
C PRO A 31 -3.66 16.56 0.74
N ARG A 32 -2.72 17.40 0.29
CA ARG A 32 -2.85 18.87 0.42
C ARG A 32 -4.00 19.42 -0.39
N GLN A 33 -4.18 18.91 -1.61
CA GLN A 33 -5.28 19.34 -2.48
C GLN A 33 -6.63 18.83 -1.99
N ILE A 34 -6.67 17.64 -1.40
CA ILE A 34 -7.88 17.09 -0.77
C ILE A 34 -8.25 17.93 0.47
N ALA A 35 -7.31 18.16 1.38
CA ALA A 35 -7.54 18.96 2.58
C ALA A 35 -7.96 20.41 2.26
N ALA A 36 -7.40 21.01 1.20
CA ALA A 36 -7.79 22.35 0.74
C ALA A 36 -9.26 22.45 0.30
N LYS A 37 -9.93 21.32 -0.02
CA LYS A 37 -11.37 21.26 -0.31
C LYS A 37 -12.25 21.10 0.93
N GLY A 38 -11.64 20.97 2.12
CA GLY A 38 -12.33 20.81 3.40
C GLY A 38 -12.43 19.37 3.89
N ASP A 39 -11.87 18.40 3.18
CA ASP A 39 -11.80 17.00 3.60
C ASP A 39 -10.69 16.77 4.65
N GLU A 40 -10.77 15.67 5.40
CA GLU A 40 -9.73 15.28 6.38
C GLU A 40 -8.87 14.16 5.79
N VAL A 41 -7.55 14.27 5.93
CA VAL A 41 -6.60 13.31 5.37
C VAL A 41 -5.62 12.82 6.42
N HIS A 42 -5.66 11.53 6.67
CA HIS A 42 -4.67 10.80 7.45
C HIS A 42 -3.68 10.16 6.48
N ILE A 43 -2.39 10.21 6.77
CA ILE A 43 -1.37 9.51 5.99
C ILE A 43 -0.58 8.62 6.95
N ILE A 44 -0.45 7.33 6.65
CA ILE A 44 0.36 6.40 7.42
C ILE A 44 1.45 5.74 6.56
N THR A 45 2.67 5.72 7.09
CA THR A 45 3.82 5.00 6.52
C THR A 45 4.47 4.09 7.58
N PRO A 46 5.32 3.13 7.19
CA PRO A 46 6.17 2.46 8.15
C PRO A 46 7.14 3.47 8.80
N SER A 47 7.55 3.22 10.06
CA SER A 47 8.45 4.11 10.78
C SER A 47 9.93 3.89 10.44
N TYR A 48 10.26 2.77 9.78
CA TYR A 48 11.63 2.38 9.42
C TYR A 48 12.62 2.46 10.59
N SER A 49 12.14 2.15 11.80
CA SER A 49 12.85 2.30 13.08
C SER A 49 13.49 3.68 13.34
N ARG A 50 13.04 4.74 12.65
CA ARG A 50 13.70 6.06 12.71
C ARG A 50 12.77 7.27 12.67
N LEU A 51 11.54 7.09 12.17
CA LEU A 51 10.59 8.19 11.98
C LEU A 51 9.72 8.45 13.21
N HIS A 52 9.69 7.53 14.18
CA HIS A 52 9.01 7.70 15.47
C HIS A 52 9.92 8.47 16.46
N SER A 53 10.40 9.65 16.05
CA SER A 53 11.40 10.45 16.78
C SER A 53 10.84 11.10 18.07
N SER A 54 11.67 11.85 18.80
CA SER A 54 11.29 12.53 20.05
C SER A 54 10.14 13.53 19.93
N GLU A 55 9.87 14.04 18.73
CA GLU A 55 8.73 14.95 18.47
C GLU A 55 7.44 14.17 18.17
N ALA A 56 7.51 12.86 18.04
CA ALA A 56 6.38 12.01 17.74
C ALA A 56 5.53 11.79 19.00
N LYS A 57 4.21 11.87 18.85
CA LYS A 57 3.25 11.57 19.91
C LYS A 57 2.71 10.16 19.71
N LYS A 58 2.91 9.27 20.68
CA LYS A 58 2.28 7.93 20.63
C LYS A 58 0.75 8.10 20.67
N VAL A 59 0.09 7.54 19.68
CA VAL A 59 -1.38 7.53 19.51
C VAL A 59 -1.97 6.31 20.21
N GLY A 60 -1.32 5.15 20.05
CA GLY A 60 -1.76 3.92 20.67
C GLY A 60 -0.91 2.72 20.26
N ASP A 61 -1.17 1.63 20.96
CA ASP A 61 -0.68 0.28 20.66
C ASP A 61 -1.74 -0.45 19.82
N VAL A 62 -1.32 -1.23 18.83
CA VAL A 62 -2.20 -2.01 17.96
C VAL A 62 -1.82 -3.48 18.03
N ASN A 63 -2.80 -4.34 18.35
CA ASN A 63 -2.57 -5.77 18.50
C ASN A 63 -3.11 -6.54 17.27
N PHE A 64 -2.26 -7.37 16.68
CA PHE A 64 -2.60 -8.12 15.48
C PHE A 64 -1.95 -9.49 15.47
N VAL A 65 -2.45 -10.38 14.60
CA VAL A 65 -1.87 -11.71 14.40
C VAL A 65 -1.24 -11.72 13.02
N PHE A 66 0.05 -12.08 12.97
CA PHE A 66 0.82 -12.22 11.75
C PHE A 66 1.67 -13.49 11.87
N ARG A 67 1.76 -14.29 10.80
CA ARG A 67 2.42 -15.61 10.82
C ARG A 67 1.89 -16.58 11.88
N GLY A 68 0.60 -16.46 12.22
CA GLY A 68 -0.04 -17.29 13.25
C GLY A 68 0.33 -16.93 14.70
N VAL A 69 1.13 -15.87 14.93
CA VAL A 69 1.50 -15.44 16.28
C VAL A 69 1.02 -14.01 16.57
N PRO A 70 0.76 -13.65 17.84
CA PRO A 70 0.44 -12.28 18.23
C PRO A 70 1.63 -11.34 18.08
N HIS A 71 1.35 -10.13 17.60
CA HIS A 71 2.27 -9.01 17.47
C HIS A 71 1.64 -7.75 18.08
N ASN A 72 2.50 -6.84 18.51
CA ASN A 72 2.12 -5.52 19.00
C ASN A 72 2.91 -4.47 18.22
N GLY A 73 2.19 -3.58 17.52
CA GLY A 73 2.75 -2.42 16.85
C GLY A 73 2.40 -1.14 17.59
N GLU A 74 3.13 -0.06 17.30
CA GLU A 74 2.92 1.24 17.91
C GLU A 74 2.66 2.29 16.84
N ILE A 75 1.61 3.09 16.99
CA ILE A 75 1.28 4.17 16.06
C ILE A 75 1.67 5.49 16.71
N TYR A 76 2.41 6.30 15.97
CA TYR A 76 2.81 7.63 16.37
C TYR A 76 2.29 8.66 15.38
N GLU A 77 1.76 9.77 15.88
CA GLU A 77 1.54 10.97 15.11
C GLU A 77 2.86 11.76 15.05
N VAL A 78 3.27 12.16 13.85
CA VAL A 78 4.54 12.86 13.60
C VAL A 78 4.31 14.22 12.96
N PRO A 79 5.15 15.22 13.24
CA PRO A 79 5.04 16.50 12.56
C PRO A 79 5.38 16.36 11.07
N GLY A 80 4.53 16.90 10.21
CA GLY A 80 4.86 17.10 8.81
C GLY A 80 5.85 18.26 8.64
N LYS A 81 6.60 18.27 7.53
CA LYS A 81 7.49 19.40 7.13
C LYS A 81 6.74 20.74 7.06
N LYS A 82 5.44 20.69 6.78
CA LYS A 82 4.51 21.83 6.85
C LYS A 82 3.27 21.38 7.61
N GLN A 83 2.86 22.17 8.60
CA GLN A 83 1.62 21.96 9.34
C GLN A 83 0.48 22.59 8.53
N LEU A 84 -0.47 21.76 8.10
CA LEU A 84 -1.60 22.17 7.27
C LEU A 84 -2.88 21.66 7.94
N PRO A 85 -3.93 22.50 8.07
CA PRO A 85 -5.22 22.05 8.56
C PRO A 85 -5.77 20.88 7.73
N GLY A 86 -6.45 19.94 8.39
CA GLY A 86 -7.05 18.77 7.74
C GLY A 86 -6.06 17.67 7.36
N ILE A 87 -4.78 17.74 7.78
CA ILE A 87 -3.78 16.72 7.47
C ILE A 87 -3.10 16.22 8.74
N LYS A 88 -3.10 14.89 8.93
CA LYS A 88 -2.37 14.22 10.01
C LYS A 88 -1.43 13.16 9.45
N HIS A 89 -0.22 13.12 9.99
CA HIS A 89 0.82 12.17 9.58
C HIS A 89 1.06 11.16 10.69
N TYR A 90 1.06 9.89 10.32
CA TYR A 90 1.29 8.77 11.22
C TYR A 90 2.45 7.92 10.71
N VAL A 91 3.15 7.31 11.66
CA VAL A 91 4.10 6.24 11.37
C VAL A 91 3.80 5.03 12.23
N LEU A 92 3.90 3.85 11.63
CA LEU A 92 3.74 2.58 12.32
C LEU A 92 5.10 2.00 12.67
N HIS A 93 5.37 1.82 13.96
CA HIS A 93 6.54 1.15 14.46
C HIS A 93 6.25 -0.31 14.84
N HIS A 94 7.20 -1.17 14.51
CA HIS A 94 7.30 -2.54 14.97
C HIS A 94 8.79 -2.94 14.84
N PRO A 95 9.35 -3.80 15.72
CA PRO A 95 10.76 -4.20 15.66
C PRO A 95 11.23 -4.78 14.31
N ASP A 96 10.31 -5.40 13.57
CA ASP A 96 10.59 -5.97 12.23
C ASP A 96 10.51 -4.95 11.09
N ILE A 97 10.03 -3.73 11.34
CA ILE A 97 10.00 -2.64 10.35
C ILE A 97 11.30 -1.83 10.46
N LYS A 98 12.35 -2.32 9.79
CA LYS A 98 13.69 -1.72 9.81
C LYS A 98 13.94 -0.82 8.61
N ALA A 99 14.94 0.05 8.71
CA ALA A 99 15.38 0.85 7.58
C ALA A 99 16.13 -0.02 6.54
N GLY A 100 15.76 0.13 5.27
CA GLY A 100 16.45 -0.51 4.15
C GLY A 100 17.74 0.21 3.73
N ASP A 101 18.44 -0.35 2.75
CA ASP A 101 19.67 0.21 2.17
C ASP A 101 19.39 1.22 1.05
N ILE A 102 18.22 1.17 0.42
CA ILE A 102 17.79 2.12 -0.60
C ILE A 102 16.95 3.22 0.08
N ALA A 103 17.52 4.43 0.16
CA ALA A 103 16.90 5.61 0.75
C ALA A 103 16.34 5.41 2.19
N HIS A 104 16.88 4.43 2.92
CA HIS A 104 16.42 4.06 4.25
C HIS A 104 14.95 3.61 4.31
N ILE A 105 14.45 3.05 3.20
CA ILE A 105 13.06 2.60 3.00
C ILE A 105 13.04 1.18 2.42
N TYR A 106 13.62 0.98 1.23
CA TYR A 106 13.55 -0.29 0.50
C TYR A 106 14.81 -1.11 0.68
N PHE A 107 14.67 -2.42 0.51
CA PHE A 107 15.77 -3.37 0.60
C PHE A 107 16.21 -3.86 -0.78
N ASN A 108 17.51 -3.92 -1.02
CA ASN A 108 18.06 -4.64 -2.15
C ASN A 108 18.31 -6.10 -1.77
N ASP A 109 17.49 -7.01 -2.30
CA ASP A 109 17.61 -8.46 -2.11
C ASP A 109 18.05 -9.14 -3.43
N PRO A 110 19.36 -9.22 -3.76
CA PRO A 110 19.81 -9.65 -5.09
C PRO A 110 19.42 -11.07 -5.48
N GLU A 111 19.33 -11.97 -4.50
CA GLU A 111 19.01 -13.38 -4.72
C GLU A 111 17.50 -13.66 -4.70
N GLN A 112 16.71 -12.80 -4.04
CA GLN A 112 15.27 -12.94 -3.92
C GLN A 112 14.61 -11.57 -3.96
N PRO A 113 14.38 -11.00 -5.15
CA PRO A 113 13.80 -9.67 -5.30
C PRO A 113 12.54 -9.49 -4.44
N PHE A 114 12.47 -8.34 -3.74
CA PHE A 114 11.39 -7.94 -2.83
C PHE A 114 11.19 -8.83 -1.60
N TYR A 115 12.10 -9.75 -1.28
CA TYR A 115 11.93 -10.66 -0.16
C TYR A 115 11.73 -9.91 1.16
N THR A 116 12.63 -9.01 1.52
CA THR A 116 12.61 -8.28 2.78
C THR A 116 11.48 -7.26 2.78
N ASP A 117 11.31 -6.52 1.69
CA ASP A 117 10.21 -5.56 1.53
C ASP A 117 8.84 -6.23 1.70
N ALA A 118 8.61 -7.40 1.09
CA ALA A 118 7.34 -8.12 1.21
C ALA A 118 7.03 -8.52 2.67
N ASN A 119 8.05 -8.89 3.46
CA ASN A 119 7.88 -9.15 4.89
C ASN A 119 7.43 -7.90 5.64
N VAL A 120 8.14 -6.78 5.44
CA VAL A 120 7.88 -5.49 6.09
C VAL A 120 6.49 -4.99 5.75
N PHE A 121 6.14 -5.00 4.46
CA PHE A 121 4.89 -4.44 3.98
C PHE A 121 3.67 -5.32 4.28
N ALA A 122 3.80 -6.64 4.30
CA ALA A 122 2.72 -7.53 4.75
C ALA A 122 2.42 -7.34 6.25
N LEU A 123 3.47 -7.23 7.08
CA LEU A 123 3.32 -6.92 8.51
C LEU A 123 2.70 -5.54 8.71
N PHE A 124 3.22 -4.52 8.01
CA PHE A 124 2.69 -3.15 8.05
C PHE A 124 1.21 -3.09 7.67
N CYS A 125 0.81 -3.71 6.55
CA CYS A 125 -0.59 -3.76 6.12
C CYS A 125 -1.48 -4.45 7.16
N THR A 126 -1.00 -5.53 7.78
CA THR A 126 -1.75 -6.25 8.83
C THR A 126 -1.96 -5.38 10.07
N ALA A 127 -0.93 -4.62 10.47
CA ALA A 127 -1.01 -3.70 11.59
C ALA A 127 -1.92 -2.49 11.28
N VAL A 128 -1.88 -1.96 10.06
CA VAL A 128 -2.81 -0.89 9.62
C VAL A 128 -4.26 -1.40 9.59
N ALA A 129 -4.52 -2.62 9.13
CA ALA A 129 -5.85 -3.22 9.17
C ALA A 129 -6.38 -3.34 10.60
N ALA A 130 -5.53 -3.74 11.54
CA ALA A 130 -5.88 -3.79 12.95
C ALA A 130 -6.13 -2.39 13.55
N ALA A 131 -5.36 -1.38 13.15
CA ALA A 131 -5.54 -0.01 13.59
C ALA A 131 -6.88 0.59 13.11
N ILE A 132 -7.29 0.27 11.88
CA ILE A 132 -8.60 0.65 11.34
C ILE A 132 -9.72 -0.03 12.14
N ARG A 133 -9.58 -1.33 12.43
CA ARG A 133 -10.55 -2.08 13.27
C ARG A 133 -10.66 -1.52 14.68
N GLU A 134 -9.57 -0.99 15.23
CA GLU A 134 -9.51 -0.38 16.56
C GLU A 134 -9.87 1.11 16.56
N ASP A 135 -10.38 1.64 15.43
CA ASP A 135 -10.86 3.03 15.26
C ASP A 135 -9.78 4.09 15.55
N VAL A 136 -8.50 3.76 15.33
CA VAL A 136 -7.36 4.66 15.62
C VAL A 136 -7.43 5.96 14.82
N PHE A 137 -7.97 5.90 13.59
CA PHE A 137 -8.11 7.05 12.70
C PHE A 137 -9.51 7.68 12.75
N GLY A 138 -10.41 7.15 13.58
CA GLY A 138 -11.84 7.45 13.53
C GLY A 138 -12.51 6.88 12.26
N LYS A 139 -13.74 7.35 11.99
CA LYS A 139 -14.50 6.96 10.80
C LYS A 139 -13.74 7.33 9.52
N LEU A 140 -13.47 6.33 8.68
CA LEU A 140 -12.89 6.49 7.35
C LEU A 140 -13.94 6.22 6.27
N ASP A 141 -13.94 7.05 5.22
CA ASP A 141 -14.80 6.84 4.05
C ASP A 141 -14.01 6.23 2.89
N ILE A 142 -12.73 6.60 2.76
CA ILE A 142 -11.85 6.16 1.67
C ILE A 142 -10.47 5.77 2.20
N ILE A 143 -9.97 4.61 1.78
CA ILE A 143 -8.57 4.21 1.93
C ILE A 143 -7.89 4.32 0.56
N HIS A 144 -6.81 5.07 0.50
CA HIS A 144 -6.03 5.29 -0.72
C HIS A 144 -4.68 4.59 -0.61
N LEU A 145 -4.54 3.51 -1.36
CA LEU A 145 -3.36 2.66 -1.41
C LEU A 145 -2.42 3.08 -2.54
N HIS A 146 -1.11 2.99 -2.29
CA HIS A 146 -0.07 3.34 -3.24
C HIS A 146 0.85 2.14 -3.52
N ASP A 147 0.87 1.70 -4.79
CA ASP A 147 1.67 0.60 -5.33
C ASP A 147 1.55 -0.74 -4.58
N TRP A 148 2.28 -1.74 -5.06
CA TRP A 148 2.27 -3.11 -4.56
C TRP A 148 2.50 -3.20 -3.04
N HIS A 149 3.30 -2.28 -2.48
CA HIS A 149 3.65 -2.20 -1.05
C HIS A 149 2.42 -2.22 -0.13
N THR A 150 1.28 -1.71 -0.57
CA THR A 150 0.10 -1.54 0.29
C THR A 150 -1.09 -2.40 -0.13
N SER A 151 -0.92 -3.18 -1.20
CA SER A 151 -1.99 -4.00 -1.78
C SER A 151 -2.37 -5.20 -0.90
N MET A 152 -1.54 -5.57 0.07
CA MET A 152 -1.89 -6.60 1.04
C MET A 152 -3.11 -6.21 1.90
N LEU A 153 -3.41 -4.91 2.06
CA LEU A 153 -4.67 -4.47 2.69
C LEU A 153 -5.92 -4.94 1.93
N LEU A 154 -5.87 -4.99 0.58
CA LEU A 154 -6.97 -5.50 -0.23
C LEU A 154 -7.14 -7.02 -0.09
N PHE A 155 -6.03 -7.76 0.00
CA PHE A 155 -6.06 -9.19 0.35
C PHE A 155 -6.73 -9.39 1.72
N LEU A 156 -6.34 -8.61 2.73
CA LEU A 156 -6.89 -8.70 4.07
C LEU A 156 -8.40 -8.37 4.09
N ARG A 157 -8.82 -7.32 3.38
CA ARG A 157 -10.25 -6.96 3.23
C ARG A 157 -11.08 -8.09 2.62
N GLU A 158 -10.55 -8.74 1.58
CA GLU A 158 -11.27 -9.76 0.82
C GLU A 158 -11.36 -11.09 1.58
N PHE A 159 -10.24 -11.55 2.17
CA PHE A 159 -10.10 -12.94 2.65
C PHE A 159 -9.97 -13.09 4.16
N ASN A 160 -9.61 -12.04 4.91
CA ASN A 160 -9.39 -12.17 6.34
C ASN A 160 -10.63 -11.74 7.15
N PRO A 161 -11.37 -12.68 7.77
CA PRO A 161 -12.60 -12.36 8.51
C PRO A 161 -12.35 -11.49 9.75
N ARG A 162 -11.11 -11.36 10.23
CA ARG A 162 -10.77 -10.46 11.34
C ARG A 162 -10.85 -8.98 10.96
N PHE A 163 -10.95 -8.68 9.67
CA PHE A 163 -10.92 -7.32 9.12
C PHE A 163 -12.15 -7.02 8.25
N GLU A 164 -13.32 -7.58 8.60
CA GLU A 164 -14.59 -7.33 7.90
C GLU A 164 -14.97 -5.85 7.83
N VAL A 165 -14.57 -5.05 8.84
CA VAL A 165 -14.74 -3.58 8.86
C VAL A 165 -14.17 -2.89 7.62
N LEU A 166 -13.15 -3.47 6.98
CA LEU A 166 -12.57 -2.91 5.76
C LEU A 166 -13.53 -3.00 4.55
N LYS A 167 -14.52 -3.90 4.58
CA LYS A 167 -15.48 -4.08 3.47
C LYS A 167 -16.47 -2.91 3.36
N ASP A 168 -16.64 -2.15 4.43
CA ASP A 168 -17.52 -0.98 4.46
C ASP A 168 -16.84 0.30 3.95
N ILE A 169 -15.52 0.24 3.69
CA ILE A 169 -14.70 1.39 3.27
C ILE A 169 -14.35 1.24 1.78
N ARG A 170 -14.36 2.36 1.03
CA ARG A 170 -13.95 2.34 -0.38
C ARG A 170 -12.44 2.36 -0.51
N PHE A 171 -11.90 1.51 -1.39
CA PHE A 171 -10.46 1.46 -1.67
C PHE A 171 -10.13 2.02 -3.03
N VAL A 172 -9.26 3.03 -3.04
CA VAL A 172 -8.64 3.61 -4.24
C VAL A 172 -7.19 3.14 -4.31
N TYR A 173 -6.72 2.78 -5.50
CA TYR A 173 -5.36 2.28 -5.71
C TYR A 173 -4.60 3.11 -6.75
N SER A 174 -3.44 3.66 -6.39
CA SER A 174 -2.54 4.36 -7.32
C SER A 174 -1.43 3.45 -7.83
N ILE A 175 -1.20 3.48 -9.13
CA ILE A 175 -0.04 2.86 -9.79
C ILE A 175 0.94 3.95 -10.18
N HIS A 176 2.16 3.90 -9.65
CA HIS A 176 3.25 4.82 -10.02
C HIS A 176 4.28 4.16 -10.93
N ASN A 177 4.48 2.85 -10.81
CA ASN A 177 5.44 2.13 -11.65
C ASN A 177 5.08 0.64 -11.79
N LEU A 178 4.59 0.23 -12.97
CA LEU A 178 4.28 -1.18 -13.25
C LEU A 178 5.50 -2.10 -13.38
N ALA A 179 6.72 -1.58 -13.51
CA ALA A 179 7.90 -2.43 -13.55
C ALA A 179 8.20 -3.10 -12.19
N ILE A 180 7.64 -2.57 -11.09
CA ILE A 180 7.87 -3.06 -9.73
C ILE A 180 6.55 -3.60 -9.17
N GLN A 181 6.39 -4.93 -9.18
CA GLN A 181 5.08 -5.56 -8.95
C GLN A 181 4.95 -6.33 -7.63
N GLY A 182 6.04 -6.53 -6.88
CA GLY A 182 6.01 -7.24 -5.60
C GLY A 182 5.58 -8.70 -5.70
N ILE A 183 6.02 -9.41 -6.75
CA ILE A 183 5.65 -10.83 -6.98
C ILE A 183 6.31 -11.72 -5.92
N ARG A 184 5.53 -12.56 -5.24
CA ARG A 184 6.01 -13.48 -4.20
C ARG A 184 5.31 -14.85 -4.29
N PRO A 185 5.94 -15.95 -3.86
CA PRO A 185 5.32 -17.28 -3.84
C PRO A 185 4.04 -17.33 -2.97
N PHE A 186 3.10 -18.21 -3.32
CA PHE A 186 2.00 -18.52 -2.41
C PHE A 186 2.43 -19.35 -1.20
N ASP A 187 3.41 -20.24 -1.35
CA ASP A 187 3.89 -21.16 -0.32
C ASP A 187 5.41 -21.41 -0.40
N ASN A 188 5.93 -22.29 0.46
CA ASN A 188 7.32 -22.76 0.46
C ASN A 188 8.43 -21.67 0.54
N ASN A 189 8.09 -20.48 1.01
CA ASN A 189 9.03 -19.39 1.24
C ASN A 189 8.61 -18.58 2.47
N TYR A 190 9.55 -18.03 3.24
CA TYR A 190 9.22 -17.24 4.42
C TYR A 190 8.44 -15.96 4.06
N SER A 191 8.67 -15.34 2.91
CA SER A 191 7.88 -14.21 2.40
C SER A 191 6.76 -14.63 1.44
N SER A 192 6.16 -15.79 1.70
CA SER A 192 4.98 -16.29 0.99
C SER A 192 3.67 -15.94 1.71
N VAL A 193 2.55 -15.98 0.98
CA VAL A 193 1.21 -15.76 1.54
C VAL A 193 0.91 -16.76 2.66
N GLN A 194 1.21 -18.05 2.47
CA GLN A 194 1.01 -19.09 3.48
C GLN A 194 1.83 -18.83 4.74
N ALA A 195 3.05 -18.31 4.61
CA ALA A 195 3.89 -17.99 5.75
C ALA A 195 3.41 -16.74 6.50
N PHE A 196 2.82 -15.76 5.81
CA PHE A 196 2.22 -14.57 6.42
C PHE A 196 0.88 -14.87 7.11
N PHE A 197 0.04 -15.70 6.49
CA PHE A 197 -1.35 -15.93 6.89
C PHE A 197 -1.69 -17.43 6.83
N PRO A 198 -1.13 -18.25 7.74
CA PRO A 198 -1.24 -19.71 7.65
C PRO A 198 -2.66 -20.26 7.76
N ASP A 199 -3.55 -19.51 8.42
CA ASP A 199 -4.93 -19.91 8.72
C ASP A 199 -5.97 -19.26 7.80
N ILE A 200 -5.55 -18.52 6.76
CA ILE A 200 -6.46 -17.79 5.86
C ILE A 200 -6.64 -18.57 4.57
N ASN A 201 -7.89 -18.91 4.27
CA ASN A 201 -8.27 -19.46 2.96
C ASN A 201 -8.46 -18.31 1.97
N TYR A 202 -7.90 -18.45 0.78
CA TYR A 202 -7.98 -17.45 -0.27
C TYR A 202 -8.15 -18.09 -1.65
N ASP A 203 -8.79 -17.35 -2.55
CA ASP A 203 -8.95 -17.75 -3.96
C ASP A 203 -7.71 -17.34 -4.77
N ARG A 204 -6.88 -18.32 -5.14
CA ARG A 204 -5.65 -18.08 -5.91
C ARG A 204 -5.93 -17.42 -7.27
N GLU A 205 -7.08 -17.67 -7.89
CA GLU A 205 -7.41 -17.10 -9.21
C GLU A 205 -7.62 -15.58 -9.16
N LYS A 206 -7.91 -15.02 -7.97
CA LYS A 206 -7.98 -13.57 -7.78
C LYS A 206 -6.60 -12.93 -7.61
N LEU A 207 -5.55 -13.70 -7.31
CA LEU A 207 -4.29 -13.18 -6.75
C LEU A 207 -3.04 -13.49 -7.59
N TYR A 208 -3.10 -14.52 -8.44
CA TYR A 208 -1.92 -15.04 -9.11
C TYR A 208 -1.28 -14.04 -10.09
N ASP A 209 0.03 -14.17 -10.28
CA ASP A 209 0.75 -13.52 -11.38
C ASP A 209 0.45 -14.23 -12.71
N PRO A 210 0.08 -13.50 -13.79
CA PRO A 210 -0.20 -14.13 -15.09
C PRO A 210 0.94 -14.98 -15.68
N ARG A 211 2.20 -14.67 -15.36
CA ARG A 211 3.41 -15.37 -15.83
C ARG A 211 3.85 -16.45 -14.83
N TYR A 212 3.63 -16.23 -13.53
CA TYR A 212 4.05 -17.13 -12.44
C TYR A 212 2.83 -17.54 -11.58
N ARG A 213 2.06 -18.54 -12.03
CA ARG A 213 0.78 -18.91 -11.40
C ARG A 213 0.88 -19.42 -9.95
N ASP A 214 2.06 -19.85 -9.53
CA ASP A 214 2.40 -20.26 -8.16
C ASP A 214 2.78 -19.07 -7.26
N CYS A 215 2.77 -17.86 -7.80
CA CYS A 215 3.06 -16.61 -7.09
C CYS A 215 1.84 -15.69 -7.04
N ILE A 216 1.71 -14.96 -5.93
CA ILE A 216 0.87 -13.76 -5.85
C ILE A 216 1.58 -12.60 -6.55
N ASN A 217 0.82 -11.77 -7.28
CA ASN A 217 1.29 -10.48 -7.78
C ASN A 217 0.57 -9.35 -7.03
N LEU A 218 1.29 -8.64 -6.16
CA LEU A 218 0.70 -7.61 -5.32
C LEU A 218 0.21 -6.39 -6.12
N MET A 219 0.84 -6.04 -7.24
CA MET A 219 0.32 -5.03 -8.16
C MET A 219 -1.01 -5.47 -8.81
N ALA A 220 -1.08 -6.72 -9.27
CA ALA A 220 -2.31 -7.29 -9.84
C ALA A 220 -3.45 -7.35 -8.80
N VAL A 221 -3.13 -7.70 -7.55
CA VAL A 221 -4.08 -7.66 -6.43
C VAL A 221 -4.66 -6.26 -6.25
N GLY A 222 -3.81 -5.23 -6.30
CA GLY A 222 -4.22 -3.82 -6.30
C GLY A 222 -5.24 -3.50 -7.39
N ILE A 223 -4.93 -3.88 -8.63
CA ILE A 223 -5.78 -3.61 -9.81
C ILE A 223 -7.11 -4.37 -9.76
N ARG A 224 -7.06 -5.65 -9.37
CA ARG A 224 -8.20 -6.57 -9.40
C ARG A 224 -9.20 -6.31 -8.28
N LEU A 225 -8.71 -5.94 -7.09
CA LEU A 225 -9.55 -5.85 -5.90
C LEU A 225 -9.97 -4.41 -5.55
N ALA A 226 -9.25 -3.37 -5.95
CA ALA A 226 -9.63 -2.00 -5.61
C ALA A 226 -10.95 -1.56 -6.27
N ASP A 227 -11.73 -0.74 -5.56
CA ASP A 227 -12.97 -0.14 -6.05
C ASP A 227 -12.70 0.85 -7.20
N ALA A 228 -11.56 1.55 -7.15
CA ALA A 228 -11.04 2.37 -8.23
C ALA A 228 -9.52 2.27 -8.31
N VAL A 229 -8.99 2.37 -9.51
CA VAL A 229 -7.56 2.33 -9.84
C VAL A 229 -7.23 3.60 -10.60
N HIS A 230 -6.16 4.28 -10.24
CA HIS A 230 -5.66 5.37 -11.06
C HIS A 230 -4.14 5.34 -11.26
N THR A 231 -3.74 6.05 -12.29
CA THR A 231 -2.36 6.13 -12.77
C THR A 231 -1.94 7.59 -12.87
N VAL A 232 -0.64 7.82 -13.02
CA VAL A 232 -0.03 9.15 -12.95
C VAL A 232 -0.31 10.08 -14.15
N SER A 233 -0.97 9.61 -15.21
CA SER A 233 -1.45 10.46 -16.31
C SER A 233 -2.48 9.78 -17.22
N PRO A 234 -3.30 10.55 -17.96
CA PRO A 234 -4.18 10.01 -18.99
C PRO A 234 -3.46 9.21 -20.08
N SER A 235 -2.30 9.68 -20.55
CA SER A 235 -1.53 8.94 -21.56
C SER A 235 -0.95 7.66 -20.99
N TYR A 236 -0.44 7.69 -19.77
CA TYR A 236 0.11 6.50 -19.12
C TYR A 236 -0.97 5.44 -18.91
N LYS A 237 -2.19 5.83 -18.53
CA LYS A 237 -3.35 4.92 -18.48
C LYS A 237 -3.55 4.18 -19.81
N ASP A 238 -3.44 4.86 -20.95
CA ASP A 238 -3.64 4.23 -22.26
C ASP A 238 -2.47 3.34 -22.67
N ASP A 239 -1.25 3.71 -22.26
CA ASP A 239 -0.03 2.96 -22.57
C ASP A 239 0.03 1.63 -21.81
N ILE A 240 -0.28 1.64 -20.50
CA ILE A 240 -0.20 0.41 -19.68
C ILE A 240 -1.25 -0.65 -20.03
N GLN A 241 -2.22 -0.33 -20.87
CA GLN A 241 -3.17 -1.30 -21.40
C GLN A 241 -2.64 -2.05 -22.63
N LYS A 242 -1.41 -1.78 -23.06
CA LYS A 242 -0.76 -2.43 -24.22
C LYS A 242 0.44 -3.25 -23.75
N PRO A 243 0.77 -4.37 -24.42
CA PRO A 243 1.96 -5.14 -24.07
C PRO A 243 3.23 -4.32 -24.26
N SER A 244 4.25 -4.62 -23.46
CA SER A 244 5.59 -4.05 -23.66
C SER A 244 6.23 -4.57 -24.94
N ASP A 245 6.96 -3.70 -25.64
CA ASP A 245 7.81 -4.02 -26.80
C ASP A 245 9.20 -3.36 -26.59
N PRO A 246 10.05 -3.92 -25.72
CA PRO A 246 11.35 -3.33 -25.41
C PRO A 246 12.33 -3.39 -26.60
N PRO A 247 13.17 -2.36 -26.80
CA PRO A 247 13.33 -1.17 -25.96
C PRO A 247 12.38 -0.02 -26.33
N HIS A 248 11.51 -0.17 -27.33
CA HIS A 248 10.75 0.92 -27.95
C HIS A 248 9.58 1.40 -27.08
N PHE A 249 8.94 0.49 -26.35
CA PHE A 249 7.75 0.78 -25.58
C PHE A 249 7.65 -0.11 -24.33
N ILE A 250 7.36 0.51 -23.20
CA ILE A 250 7.12 -0.17 -21.91
C ILE A 250 5.66 0.05 -21.56
N GLY A 251 4.88 -1.03 -21.56
CA GLY A 251 3.44 -1.02 -21.40
C GLY A 251 2.98 -1.61 -20.06
N GLY A 252 2.05 -2.55 -20.11
CA GLY A 252 1.41 -3.14 -18.93
C GLY A 252 2.23 -4.16 -18.16
N GLU A 253 3.44 -4.50 -18.62
CA GLU A 253 4.38 -5.40 -17.93
C GLU A 253 3.74 -6.74 -17.51
N GLY A 254 2.86 -7.30 -18.35
CA GLY A 254 2.14 -8.55 -18.12
C GLY A 254 0.79 -8.42 -17.41
N LEU A 255 0.38 -7.21 -17.05
CA LEU A 255 -0.91 -6.90 -16.39
C LEU A 255 -1.90 -6.17 -17.32
N GLU A 256 -1.65 -6.17 -18.63
CA GLU A 256 -2.46 -5.44 -19.62
C GLU A 256 -3.92 -5.88 -19.59
N GLU A 257 -4.18 -7.18 -19.45
CA GLU A 257 -5.54 -7.71 -19.39
C GLU A 257 -6.26 -7.33 -18.09
N ASP A 258 -5.55 -7.29 -16.96
CA ASP A 258 -6.10 -6.81 -15.69
C ASP A 258 -6.50 -5.33 -15.79
N LEU A 259 -5.67 -4.52 -16.45
CA LEU A 259 -5.92 -3.09 -16.68
C LEU A 259 -7.06 -2.85 -17.68
N ARG A 260 -7.11 -3.58 -18.79
CA ARG A 260 -8.23 -3.54 -19.75
C ARG A 260 -9.53 -3.95 -19.10
N LYS A 261 -9.51 -4.93 -18.18
CA LYS A 261 -10.68 -5.33 -17.41
C LYS A 261 -11.13 -4.20 -16.48
N ALA A 262 -10.21 -3.59 -15.73
CA ALA A 262 -10.51 -2.43 -14.89
C ALA A 262 -11.08 -1.25 -15.70
N GLU A 263 -10.58 -1.01 -16.92
CA GLU A 263 -11.14 0.01 -17.83
C GLU A 263 -12.56 -0.32 -18.26
N LYS A 264 -12.84 -1.55 -18.69
CA LYS A 264 -14.19 -2.00 -19.09
C LYS A 264 -15.19 -1.88 -17.94
N GLU A 265 -14.72 -2.11 -16.72
CA GLU A 265 -15.50 -1.94 -15.48
C GLU A 265 -15.61 -0.48 -15.03
N LYS A 266 -15.02 0.47 -15.76
CA LYS A 266 -14.97 1.91 -15.47
C LYS A 266 -14.33 2.24 -14.13
N ARG A 267 -13.35 1.41 -13.72
CA ARG A 267 -12.56 1.59 -12.49
C ARG A 267 -11.18 2.18 -12.75
N LEU A 268 -10.72 2.28 -14.00
CA LEU A 268 -9.37 2.77 -14.33
C LEU A 268 -9.36 4.25 -14.79
N PHE A 269 -8.59 5.07 -14.10
CA PHE A 269 -8.49 6.51 -14.35
C PHE A 269 -7.03 6.95 -14.55
N GLY A 270 -6.79 7.93 -15.42
CA GLY A 270 -5.49 8.60 -15.53
C GLY A 270 -5.61 9.99 -14.95
N ILE A 271 -4.91 10.26 -13.85
CA ILE A 271 -4.94 11.54 -13.14
C ILE A 271 -3.55 12.13 -13.17
N LEU A 272 -3.42 13.39 -13.59
CA LEU A 272 -2.14 14.08 -13.54
C LEU A 272 -1.75 14.29 -12.06
N ASN A 273 -0.66 13.64 -11.66
CA ASN A 273 -0.06 13.77 -10.35
C ASN A 273 1.03 14.84 -10.32
#